data_AF-A0A1G1PMS0-F1
#
_entry.id   AF-A0A1G1PMS0-F1
#
_cell.length_a   1.000
_cell.length_b   1.000
_cell.length_c   1.000
_cell.angle_alpha   90.00
_cell.angle_beta   90.00
_cell.angle_gamma   90.00
#
_symmetry.space_group_name_H-M   'P 1'
#
loop_
_entity.id
_entity.type
_entity.pdbx_description
1 polymer ?
#
loop_
_entity_poly.entity_id
_entity_poly.type
_entity_poly.pdbx_seq_one_letter_code
_entity_poly.pdbx_strand_id
1 'polypeptide(L)'
;MEKECTFRELVDIGQWQKIQEHFAEVIGATIRTIDLNGDGLTTASRPTRLCQEIMSSSPAGIAKCRECFSPTLIDLKANELWREGYQCHLGLHNFAIPVNLPDNQKIAYILVGPVLLGERQKPNKYRQIIEELGMDFDKFVDALIEIKVFSFSAIQSVLELLQEVISYIAEVGYHRFKLEKVIPLHRLSKMVYKFYTEKLLNALLDVSFNVLDGEFGSIMLFNEKTGELNIKIGRGIKKDIIKHTRLKAGEGIAGLAAQERKIFLVNDKVADERIKQRLERPEITSAVVAPIQAEDKLFGVMSVGTRHASDKFNSENIDILRQLVKLVAISFKDIPAI
;
A
#
# COMPACT_ATOMS: atom_id res chain seq x y z
N MET A 1 30.42 -13.27 13.02
CA MET A 1 29.03 -13.46 12.60
C MET A 1 28.38 -12.10 12.50
N GLU A 2 27.98 -11.68 11.31
CA GLU A 2 27.12 -10.49 11.18
C GLU A 2 25.82 -10.75 11.95
N LYS A 3 25.37 -9.78 12.75
CA LYS A 3 24.11 -9.87 13.48
C LYS A 3 22.97 -9.99 12.45
N GLU A 4 22.23 -11.10 12.51
CA GLU A 4 21.01 -11.31 11.73
C GLU A 4 20.01 -10.19 12.02
N CYS A 5 19.44 -9.61 10.98
CA CYS A 5 18.49 -8.52 11.12
C CYS A 5 17.06 -9.06 11.31
N THR A 6 16.31 -8.43 12.20
CA THR A 6 14.94 -8.82 12.54
C THR A 6 13.91 -7.98 11.78
N PHE A 7 12.70 -8.51 11.59
CA PHE A 7 11.60 -7.77 10.95
C PHE A 7 11.32 -6.41 11.60
N ARG A 8 11.38 -6.32 12.93
CA ARG A 8 11.12 -5.07 13.68
C ARG A 8 12.21 -4.00 13.49
N GLU A 9 13.43 -4.39 13.15
CA GLU A 9 14.52 -3.45 12.83
C GLU A 9 14.35 -2.86 11.42
N LEU A 10 13.68 -3.59 10.52
CA LEU A 10 13.54 -3.23 9.11
C LEU A 10 12.20 -2.55 8.78
N VAL A 11 11.13 -2.98 9.44
CA VAL A 11 9.76 -2.59 9.10
C VAL A 11 9.12 -1.84 10.28
N ASP A 12 8.57 -0.65 10.00
CA ASP A 12 7.73 0.07 10.95
C ASP A 12 6.43 -0.71 11.17
N ILE A 13 6.29 -1.29 12.36
CA ILE A 13 5.15 -2.15 12.72
C ILE A 13 3.83 -1.38 12.69
N GLY A 14 3.83 -0.10 13.08
CA GLY A 14 2.62 0.73 13.10
C GLY A 14 2.13 1.04 11.69
N GLN A 15 3.04 1.34 10.76
CA GLN A 15 2.68 1.52 9.35
C GLN A 15 2.28 0.19 8.71
N TRP A 16 3.02 -0.88 8.98
CA TRP A 16 2.72 -2.20 8.44
C TRP A 16 1.35 -2.71 8.91
N GLN A 17 0.97 -2.50 10.17
CA GLN A 17 -0.36 -2.84 10.68
C GLN A 17 -1.47 -2.19 9.85
N LYS A 18 -1.33 -0.91 9.47
CA LYS A 18 -2.32 -0.21 8.65
C LYS A 18 -2.43 -0.80 7.25
N ILE A 19 -1.30 -1.10 6.61
CA ILE A 19 -1.26 -1.75 5.29
C ILE A 19 -1.91 -3.13 5.37
N GLN A 20 -1.54 -3.93 6.36
CA GLN A 20 -2.11 -5.24 6.64
C GLN A 20 -3.63 -5.16 6.81
N GLU A 21 -4.15 -4.16 7.53
CA GLU A 21 -5.59 -3.94 7.73
C GLU A 21 -6.31 -3.70 6.39
N HIS A 22 -5.75 -2.85 5.53
CA HIS A 22 -6.33 -2.59 4.21
C HIS A 22 -6.35 -3.83 3.33
N PHE A 23 -5.28 -4.62 3.32
CA PHE A 23 -5.29 -5.91 2.64
C PHE A 23 -6.35 -6.83 3.25
N ALA A 24 -6.41 -6.99 4.58
CA ALA A 24 -7.38 -7.86 5.23
C ALA A 24 -8.82 -7.49 4.88
N GLU A 25 -9.12 -6.19 4.74
CA GLU A 25 -10.44 -5.71 4.31
C GLU A 25 -10.77 -6.04 2.84
N VAL A 26 -9.82 -5.82 1.93
CA VAL A 26 -10.02 -6.10 0.49
C VAL A 26 -10.10 -7.60 0.24
N ILE A 27 -9.19 -8.36 0.83
CA ILE A 27 -9.19 -9.82 0.77
C ILE A 27 -10.46 -10.33 1.45
N GLY A 28 -10.85 -9.80 2.59
CA GLY A 28 -11.93 -10.36 3.41
C GLY A 28 -11.52 -11.66 4.10
N ALA A 29 -10.27 -11.72 4.54
CA ALA A 29 -9.70 -12.83 5.30
C ALA A 29 -8.81 -12.27 6.41
N THR A 30 -8.61 -13.04 7.48
CA THR A 30 -7.70 -12.60 8.55
C THR A 30 -6.29 -12.52 7.97
N ILE A 31 -5.56 -11.46 8.32
CA ILE A 31 -4.13 -11.37 8.07
C ILE A 31 -3.42 -11.12 9.38
N ARG A 32 -2.32 -11.83 9.61
CA ARG A 32 -1.43 -11.59 10.75
C ARG A 32 0.02 -11.85 10.37
N THR A 33 0.92 -11.02 10.87
CA THR A 33 2.36 -11.17 10.70
C THR A 33 2.96 -11.73 11.98
N ILE A 34 3.82 -12.73 11.83
CA ILE A 34 4.52 -13.41 12.92
C ILE A 34 6.01 -13.51 12.61
N ASP A 35 6.82 -13.67 13.64
CA ASP A 35 8.26 -13.94 13.48
C ASP A 35 8.54 -15.43 13.23
N LEU A 36 9.83 -15.78 13.16
CA LEU A 36 10.27 -17.16 12.92
C LEU A 36 9.97 -18.12 14.08
N ASN A 37 9.70 -17.59 15.28
CA ASN A 37 9.29 -18.36 16.45
C ASN A 37 7.77 -18.47 16.58
N GLY A 38 7.01 -17.93 15.63
CA GLY A 38 5.56 -17.90 15.64
C GLY A 38 4.95 -16.81 16.52
N ASP A 39 5.77 -15.93 17.09
CA ASP A 39 5.30 -14.84 17.93
C ASP A 39 4.69 -13.72 17.08
N GLY A 40 3.62 -13.10 17.59
CA GLY A 40 2.91 -12.03 16.90
C GLY A 40 3.76 -10.78 16.71
N LEU A 41 4.09 -10.45 15.46
CA LEU A 41 4.67 -9.16 15.10
C LEU A 41 3.60 -8.07 14.98
N THR A 42 2.43 -8.45 14.46
CA THR A 42 1.22 -7.61 14.36
C THR A 42 0.03 -8.23 15.09
N THR A 43 -0.99 -7.40 15.34
CA THR A 43 -2.31 -7.89 15.72
C THR A 43 -3.02 -8.46 14.49
N ALA A 44 -3.92 -9.42 14.70
CA ALA A 44 -4.73 -9.97 13.61
C ALA A 44 -5.67 -8.88 13.06
N SER A 45 -5.54 -8.58 11.76
CA SER A 45 -6.46 -7.72 11.04
C SER A 45 -7.65 -8.53 10.55
N ARG A 46 -8.86 -8.01 10.73
CA ARG A 46 -10.13 -8.68 10.41
C ARG A 46 -10.23 -10.15 10.88
N PRO A 47 -10.05 -10.42 12.19
CA PRO A 47 -10.19 -11.78 12.72
C PRO A 47 -11.60 -12.32 12.46
N THR A 48 -11.69 -13.53 11.89
CA THR A 48 -13.00 -14.14 11.63
C THR A 48 -13.73 -14.51 12.92
N ARG A 49 -15.05 -14.27 12.95
CA ARG A 49 -15.90 -14.69 14.06
C ARG A 49 -15.79 -16.19 14.32
N LEU A 50 -15.71 -16.99 13.25
CA LEU A 50 -15.52 -18.43 13.34
C LEU A 50 -14.30 -18.81 14.20
N CYS A 51 -13.12 -18.27 13.90
CA CYS A 51 -11.92 -18.57 14.68
C CYS A 51 -12.03 -18.03 16.12
N GLN A 52 -12.65 -16.85 16.32
CA GLN A 52 -12.85 -16.29 17.65
C GLN A 52 -13.77 -17.15 18.53
N GLU A 53 -14.86 -17.68 17.97
CA GLU A 53 -15.78 -18.57 18.67
C GLU A 53 -15.09 -19.87 19.07
N ILE A 54 -14.34 -20.50 18.17
CA ILE A 54 -13.55 -21.71 18.47
C ILE A 54 -12.55 -21.44 19.60
N MET A 55 -11.80 -20.34 19.50
CA MET A 55 -10.75 -20.00 20.46
C MET A 55 -11.28 -19.56 21.83
N SER A 56 -12.54 -19.13 21.92
CA SER A 56 -13.16 -18.70 23.19
C SER A 56 -14.01 -19.78 23.84
N SER A 57 -14.56 -20.72 23.05
CA SER A 57 -15.60 -21.64 23.50
C SER A 57 -15.19 -23.12 23.50
N SER A 58 -14.04 -23.47 22.89
CA SER A 58 -13.61 -24.88 22.76
C SER A 58 -12.15 -25.09 23.19
N PRO A 59 -11.88 -25.71 24.35
CA PRO A 59 -10.52 -26.11 24.75
C PRO A 59 -9.83 -27.03 23.72
N ALA A 60 -10.58 -27.97 23.13
CA ALA A 60 -10.08 -28.83 22.06
C ALA A 60 -9.77 -28.02 20.79
N GLY A 61 -10.60 -27.02 20.47
CA GLY A 61 -10.39 -26.09 19.37
C GLY A 61 -9.13 -25.25 19.55
N ILE A 62 -8.87 -24.73 20.76
CA ILE A 62 -7.65 -23.99 21.08
C ILE A 62 -6.41 -24.83 20.79
N ALA A 63 -6.38 -26.10 21.22
CA ALA A 63 -5.27 -27.00 20.97
C ALA A 63 -5.04 -27.22 19.46
N LYS A 64 -6.09 -27.56 18.71
CA LYS A 64 -6.00 -27.76 17.25
C LYS A 64 -5.62 -26.48 16.49
N CYS A 65 -6.07 -25.32 16.94
CA CYS A 65 -5.68 -24.03 16.37
C CYS A 65 -4.20 -23.74 16.61
N ARG A 66 -3.68 -23.98 17.82
CA ARG A 66 -2.25 -23.76 18.13
C ARG A 66 -1.34 -24.62 17.28
N GLU A 67 -1.70 -25.88 17.05
CA GLU A 67 -0.94 -26.76 16.16
C GLU A 67 -0.87 -26.21 14.73
N CYS A 68 -1.96 -25.64 14.20
CA CYS A 68 -1.98 -25.06 12.86
C CYS A 68 -0.96 -23.91 12.68
N PHE A 69 -0.64 -23.21 13.77
CA PHE A 69 0.28 -22.07 13.82
C PHE A 69 1.60 -22.40 14.53
N SER A 70 2.00 -23.68 14.61
CA SER A 70 3.31 -24.02 15.17
C SER A 70 4.43 -23.53 14.23
N PRO A 71 5.55 -23.02 14.76
CA PRO A 71 6.63 -22.46 13.93
C PRO A 71 7.20 -23.47 12.93
N THR A 72 7.36 -24.72 13.36
CA THR A 72 7.83 -25.82 12.51
C THR A 72 6.88 -26.08 11.34
N LEU A 73 5.56 -26.13 11.59
CA LEU A 73 4.59 -26.33 10.53
C LEU A 73 4.54 -25.13 9.59
N ILE A 74 4.61 -23.91 10.13
CA ILE A 74 4.62 -22.68 9.33
C ILE A 74 5.84 -22.64 8.42
N ASP A 75 7.04 -22.94 8.94
CA ASP A 75 8.27 -22.91 8.12
C ASP A 75 8.21 -23.93 6.98
N LEU A 76 7.78 -25.17 7.25
CA LEU A 76 7.54 -26.18 6.22
C LEU A 76 6.55 -25.70 5.15
N LYS A 77 5.38 -25.19 5.59
CA LYS A 77 4.32 -24.69 4.70
C LYS A 77 4.76 -23.48 3.89
N ALA A 78 5.59 -22.61 4.46
CA ALA A 78 6.06 -21.39 3.82
C ALA A 78 7.17 -21.65 2.79
N ASN A 79 7.97 -22.71 2.97
CA ASN A 79 9.05 -23.05 2.04
C ASN A 79 8.57 -23.86 0.84
N GLU A 80 7.78 -24.91 1.09
CA GLU A 80 7.45 -25.89 0.04
C GLU A 80 6.10 -25.62 -0.60
N LEU A 81 5.16 -25.02 0.13
CA LEU A 81 3.73 -25.04 -0.24
C LEU A 81 3.06 -23.68 -0.15
N TRP A 82 3.77 -22.56 -0.01
CA TRP A 82 3.10 -21.30 0.34
C TRP A 82 2.11 -20.84 -0.75
N ARG A 83 2.38 -21.16 -2.02
CA ARG A 83 1.48 -20.95 -3.15
C ARG A 83 0.25 -21.87 -3.10
N GLU A 84 0.43 -23.12 -2.69
CA GLU A 84 -0.68 -24.08 -2.59
C GLU A 84 -1.52 -23.86 -1.32
N GLY A 85 -0.91 -23.24 -0.31
CA GLY A 85 -1.49 -23.07 1.01
C GLY A 85 -1.57 -24.38 1.78
N TYR A 86 -2.33 -24.36 2.86
CA TYR A 86 -2.62 -25.52 3.69
C TYR A 86 -4.01 -25.43 4.28
N GLN A 87 -4.57 -26.57 4.67
CA GLN A 87 -5.86 -26.61 5.34
C GLN A 87 -5.68 -26.65 6.86
N CYS A 88 -6.52 -25.91 7.59
CA CYS A 88 -6.63 -26.09 9.04
C CYS A 88 -7.43 -27.37 9.36
N HIS A 89 -7.60 -27.69 10.64
CA HIS A 89 -8.36 -28.85 11.10
C HIS A 89 -9.85 -28.84 10.70
N LEU A 90 -10.38 -27.71 10.24
CA LEU A 90 -11.72 -27.60 9.65
C LEU A 90 -11.73 -27.77 8.12
N GLY A 91 -10.59 -28.02 7.49
CA GLY A 91 -10.49 -28.08 6.02
C GLY A 91 -10.54 -26.72 5.33
N LEU A 92 -10.45 -25.60 6.07
CA LEU A 92 -10.40 -24.25 5.48
C LEU A 92 -8.98 -23.90 5.08
N HIS A 93 -8.81 -23.22 3.94
CA HIS A 93 -7.49 -22.91 3.39
C HIS A 93 -6.87 -21.69 4.06
N ASN A 94 -5.58 -21.78 4.32
CA ASN A 94 -4.73 -20.74 4.89
C ASN A 94 -3.41 -20.72 4.13
N PHE A 95 -2.70 -19.60 4.21
CA PHE A 95 -1.44 -19.37 3.53
C PHE A 95 -0.43 -18.81 4.52
N ALA A 96 0.84 -19.18 4.34
CA ALA A 96 1.96 -18.67 5.12
C ALA A 96 3.00 -18.11 4.14
N ILE A 97 2.94 -16.82 3.88
CA ILE A 97 3.84 -16.14 2.94
C ILE A 97 5.15 -15.83 3.64
N PRO A 98 6.30 -16.32 3.17
CA PRO A 98 7.60 -15.96 3.74
C PRO A 98 7.97 -14.52 3.35
N VAL A 99 8.55 -13.79 4.31
CA VAL A 99 9.21 -12.49 4.07
C VAL A 99 10.71 -12.72 4.02
N ASN A 100 11.28 -12.62 2.82
CA ASN A 100 12.70 -12.84 2.57
C ASN A 100 13.41 -11.53 2.22
N LEU A 101 14.66 -11.42 2.63
CA LEU A 101 15.56 -10.34 2.28
C LEU A 101 16.32 -10.64 0.98
N PRO A 102 16.97 -9.64 0.34
CA PRO A 102 17.72 -9.85 -0.91
C PRO A 102 18.87 -10.86 -0.83
N ASP A 103 19.38 -11.14 0.37
CA ASP A 103 20.38 -12.18 0.63
C ASP A 103 19.77 -13.56 0.94
N ASN A 104 18.48 -13.73 0.65
CA ASN A 104 17.65 -14.90 0.96
C ASN A 104 17.48 -15.20 2.46
N GLN A 105 17.84 -14.27 3.35
CA GLN A 105 17.52 -14.43 4.77
C GLN A 105 16.00 -14.24 4.97
N LYS A 106 15.34 -15.24 5.56
CA LYS A 106 13.95 -15.13 5.98
C LYS A 106 13.85 -14.43 7.34
N ILE A 107 12.86 -13.57 7.51
CA ILE A 107 12.73 -12.76 8.74
C ILE A 107 11.35 -12.80 9.39
N ALA A 108 10.30 -13.22 8.67
CA ALA A 108 8.93 -13.29 9.17
C ALA A 108 8.03 -14.13 8.26
N TYR A 109 6.80 -14.38 8.72
CA TYR A 109 5.70 -14.93 7.93
C TYR A 109 4.48 -14.03 7.98
N ILE A 110 3.78 -13.92 6.86
CA ILE A 110 2.41 -13.38 6.82
C ILE A 110 1.44 -14.54 6.68
N LEU A 111 0.57 -14.68 7.66
CA LEU A 111 -0.50 -15.65 7.70
C LEU A 111 -1.76 -15.02 7.10
N VAL A 112 -2.36 -15.68 6.12
CA VAL A 112 -3.61 -15.26 5.47
C VAL A 112 -4.63 -16.40 5.56
N GLY A 113 -5.83 -16.11 6.06
CA GLY A 113 -6.93 -17.07 6.12
C GLY A 113 -7.76 -16.98 7.40
N PRO A 114 -8.73 -17.88 7.60
CA PRO A 114 -9.13 -18.91 6.65
C PRO A 114 -9.91 -18.35 5.46
N VAL A 115 -9.83 -19.04 4.31
CA VAL A 115 -10.68 -18.84 3.12
C VAL A 115 -11.22 -20.17 2.60
N LEU A 116 -12.23 -20.11 1.75
CA LEU A 116 -12.73 -21.25 0.98
C LEU A 116 -12.25 -21.15 -0.47
N LEU A 117 -11.73 -22.24 -1.02
CA LEU A 117 -11.33 -22.33 -2.43
C LEU A 117 -12.37 -23.15 -3.20
N GLY A 118 -12.86 -22.61 -4.31
CA GLY A 118 -13.87 -23.26 -5.15
C GLY A 118 -15.28 -23.04 -4.62
N GLU A 119 -15.86 -24.05 -3.98
CA GLU A 119 -17.27 -24.05 -3.57
C GLU A 119 -17.47 -24.32 -2.07
N ARG A 120 -18.58 -23.81 -1.53
CA ARG A 120 -18.97 -24.09 -0.14
C ARG A 120 -19.40 -25.54 -0.01
N GLN A 121 -18.80 -26.24 0.94
CA GLN A 121 -19.19 -27.59 1.29
C GLN A 121 -20.53 -27.58 2.03
N LYS A 122 -21.30 -28.67 1.90
CA LYS A 122 -22.57 -28.82 2.64
C LYS A 122 -22.29 -28.79 4.15
N PRO A 123 -23.05 -28.00 4.95
CA PRO A 123 -22.84 -27.87 6.39
C PRO A 123 -22.69 -29.19 7.15
N ASN A 124 -23.46 -30.22 6.75
CA ASN A 124 -23.42 -31.54 7.39
C ASN A 124 -22.04 -32.21 7.40
N LYS A 125 -21.14 -31.85 6.47
CA LYS A 125 -19.76 -32.35 6.46
C LYS A 125 -19.00 -32.00 7.75
N TYR A 126 -19.35 -30.89 8.39
CA TYR A 126 -18.67 -30.39 9.59
C TYR A 126 -19.25 -30.99 10.89
N ARG A 127 -20.43 -31.63 10.84
CA ARG A 127 -21.19 -32.02 12.05
C ARG A 127 -20.36 -32.79 13.06
N GLN A 128 -19.67 -33.85 12.61
CA GLN A 128 -18.82 -34.65 13.48
C GLN A 128 -17.66 -33.83 14.07
N ILE A 129 -16.98 -33.01 13.27
CA ILE A 129 -15.86 -32.19 13.73
C ILE A 129 -16.32 -31.18 14.78
N ILE A 130 -17.51 -30.59 14.61
CA ILE A 130 -18.07 -29.60 15.52
C ILE A 130 -18.58 -30.23 16.82
N GLU A 131 -19.15 -31.43 16.75
CA GLU A 131 -19.49 -32.24 17.93
C GLU A 131 -18.23 -32.60 18.73
N GLU A 132 -17.14 -33.03 18.07
CA GLU A 132 -15.84 -33.29 18.70
C GLU A 132 -15.24 -32.04 19.36
N LEU A 133 -15.47 -30.87 18.78
CA LEU A 133 -15.04 -29.58 19.33
C LEU A 133 -15.97 -29.08 20.46
N GLY A 134 -17.10 -29.74 20.72
CA GLY A 134 -18.06 -29.32 21.75
C GLY A 134 -18.71 -27.97 21.45
N MET A 135 -18.89 -27.65 20.17
CA MET A 135 -19.47 -26.38 19.71
C MET A 135 -20.91 -26.53 19.24
N ASP A 136 -21.66 -25.43 19.30
CA ASP A 136 -23.02 -25.38 18.74
C ASP A 136 -22.96 -25.38 17.20
N PHE A 137 -23.64 -26.33 16.58
CA PHE A 137 -23.58 -26.54 15.14
C PHE A 137 -24.19 -25.39 14.35
N ASP A 138 -25.33 -24.84 14.79
CA ASP A 138 -26.03 -23.79 14.05
C ASP A 138 -25.24 -22.47 14.12
N LYS A 139 -24.69 -22.13 15.29
CA LYS A 139 -23.77 -20.99 15.44
C LYS A 139 -22.53 -21.13 14.58
N PHE A 140 -21.94 -22.33 14.53
CA PHE A 140 -20.80 -22.61 13.66
C PHE A 140 -21.14 -22.38 12.18
N VAL A 141 -22.29 -22.90 11.71
CA VAL A 141 -22.71 -22.76 10.31
C VAL A 141 -22.93 -21.29 9.96
N ASP A 142 -23.56 -20.53 10.86
CA ASP A 142 -23.75 -19.09 10.72
C ASP A 142 -22.40 -18.36 10.60
N ALA A 143 -21.41 -18.67 11.44
CA ALA A 143 -20.07 -18.10 11.36
C ALA A 143 -19.30 -18.53 10.10
N LEU A 144 -19.54 -19.75 9.61
CA LEU A 144 -18.89 -20.28 8.41
C LEU A 144 -19.35 -19.56 7.14
N ILE A 145 -20.59 -19.05 7.10
CA ILE A 145 -21.13 -18.29 5.96
C ILE A 145 -20.31 -17.01 5.70
N GLU A 146 -19.75 -16.40 6.74
CA GLU A 146 -18.92 -15.19 6.61
C GLU A 146 -17.57 -15.44 5.93
N ILE A 147 -17.08 -16.68 5.92
CA ILE A 147 -15.80 -17.03 5.27
C ILE A 147 -15.94 -16.86 3.77
N LYS A 148 -15.08 -16.02 3.18
CA LYS A 148 -15.14 -15.69 1.75
C LYS A 148 -14.65 -16.85 0.88
N VAL A 149 -15.29 -16.98 -0.28
CA VAL A 149 -14.99 -17.99 -1.30
C VAL A 149 -14.17 -17.35 -2.42
N PHE A 150 -13.12 -18.03 -2.85
CA PHE A 150 -12.20 -17.60 -3.90
C PHE A 150 -11.99 -18.71 -4.94
N SER A 151 -11.72 -18.31 -6.18
CA SER A 151 -11.03 -19.20 -7.11
C SER A 151 -9.55 -19.27 -6.72
N PHE A 152 -8.87 -20.36 -7.09
CA PHE A 152 -7.44 -20.49 -6.84
C PHE A 152 -6.63 -19.33 -7.46
N SER A 153 -6.91 -18.97 -8.71
CA SER A 153 -6.22 -17.86 -9.38
C SER A 153 -6.44 -16.51 -8.70
N ALA A 154 -7.67 -16.22 -8.25
CA ALA A 154 -7.98 -14.94 -7.62
C ALA A 154 -7.26 -14.74 -6.29
N ILE A 155 -7.18 -15.78 -5.45
CA ILE A 155 -6.43 -15.66 -4.19
C ILE A 155 -4.93 -15.58 -4.44
N GLN A 156 -4.38 -16.32 -5.42
CA GLN A 156 -2.95 -16.28 -5.71
C GLN A 156 -2.47 -14.87 -6.10
N SER A 157 -3.16 -14.19 -7.02
CA SER A 157 -2.77 -12.84 -7.45
C SER A 157 -2.72 -11.84 -6.30
N VAL A 158 -3.62 -12.01 -5.33
CA VAL A 158 -3.67 -11.18 -4.14
C VAL A 158 -2.52 -11.49 -3.17
N LEU A 159 -2.21 -12.77 -2.96
CA LEU A 159 -1.10 -13.19 -2.10
C LEU A 159 0.26 -12.78 -2.69
N GLU A 160 0.42 -12.86 -4.00
CA GLU A 160 1.61 -12.40 -4.72
C GLU A 160 1.80 -10.89 -4.54
N LEU A 161 0.75 -10.09 -4.74
CA LEU A 161 0.81 -8.65 -4.49
C LEU A 161 1.19 -8.33 -3.04
N LEU A 162 0.58 -9.03 -2.07
CA LEU A 162 0.90 -8.86 -0.65
C LEU A 162 2.37 -9.19 -0.36
N GLN A 163 2.89 -10.27 -0.96
CA GLN A 163 4.29 -10.68 -0.83
C GLN A 163 5.24 -9.62 -1.41
N GLU A 164 4.94 -9.09 -2.59
CA GLU A 164 5.76 -8.07 -3.25
C GLU A 164 5.83 -6.79 -2.42
N VAL A 165 4.68 -6.33 -1.89
CA VAL A 165 4.61 -5.13 -1.05
C VAL A 165 5.45 -5.29 0.21
N ILE A 166 5.32 -6.40 0.95
CA ILE A 166 6.11 -6.57 2.17
C ILE A 166 7.59 -6.74 1.87
N SER A 167 7.95 -7.48 0.82
CA SER A 167 9.33 -7.74 0.46
C SER A 167 10.03 -6.44 0.06
N TYR A 168 9.33 -5.57 -0.67
CA TYR A 168 9.82 -4.23 -0.97
C TYR A 168 10.07 -3.38 0.28
N ILE A 169 9.11 -3.36 1.23
CA ILE A 169 9.27 -2.60 2.48
C ILE A 169 10.46 -3.15 3.30
N ALA A 170 10.57 -4.47 3.40
CA ALA A 170 11.66 -5.13 4.12
C ALA A 170 13.03 -4.87 3.45
N GLU A 171 13.11 -4.90 2.13
CA GLU A 171 14.31 -4.60 1.35
C GLU A 171 14.76 -3.15 1.55
N VAL A 172 13.83 -2.18 1.52
CA VAL A 172 14.13 -0.78 1.80
C VAL A 172 14.70 -0.62 3.22
N GLY A 173 14.06 -1.26 4.20
CA GLY A 173 14.54 -1.30 5.58
C GLY A 173 15.94 -1.90 5.67
N TYR A 174 16.19 -3.00 4.96
CA TYR A 174 17.45 -3.73 4.96
C TYR A 174 18.61 -2.90 4.42
N HIS A 175 18.39 -2.22 3.28
CA HIS A 175 19.39 -1.30 2.73
C HIS A 175 19.67 -0.14 3.69
N ARG A 176 18.64 0.42 4.33
CA ARG A 176 18.82 1.45 5.37
C ARG A 176 19.69 0.91 6.51
N PHE A 177 19.35 -0.26 7.06
CA PHE A 177 20.05 -0.89 8.17
C PHE A 177 21.53 -1.21 7.84
N LYS A 178 21.83 -1.70 6.63
CA LYS A 178 23.21 -1.93 6.18
C LYS A 178 24.00 -0.62 6.05
N LEU A 179 23.38 0.44 5.53
CA LEU A 179 24.03 1.72 5.34
C LEU A 179 24.36 2.43 6.66
N GLU A 180 23.55 2.25 7.70
CA GLU A 180 23.81 2.79 9.05
C GLU A 180 25.12 2.28 9.67
N LYS A 181 25.60 1.10 9.24
CA LYS A 181 26.84 0.48 9.76
C LYS A 181 28.13 1.00 9.09
N VAL A 182 28.04 1.75 8.00
CA VAL A 182 29.20 2.07 7.14
C VAL A 182 29.54 3.57 7.09
N ILE A 183 28.58 4.47 7.33
CA ILE A 183 28.81 5.92 7.16
C ILE A 183 28.06 6.72 8.26
N PRO A 184 28.64 7.80 8.82
CA PRO A 184 27.95 8.66 9.79
C PRO A 184 26.61 9.21 9.25
N LEU A 185 25.53 8.92 9.99
CA LEU A 185 24.10 9.05 9.63
C LEU A 185 23.67 10.34 8.88
N HIS A 186 24.31 11.47 9.15
CA HIS A 186 23.80 12.79 8.73
C HIS A 186 23.90 13.08 7.22
N ARG A 187 24.83 12.45 6.48
CA ARG A 187 24.94 12.66 5.02
C ARG A 187 24.18 11.62 4.19
N LEU A 188 24.06 10.39 4.71
CA LEU A 188 23.36 9.29 4.04
C LEU A 188 21.85 9.50 3.99
N SER A 189 21.26 9.94 5.12
CA SER A 189 19.82 10.17 5.23
C SER A 189 19.34 11.07 4.10
N LYS A 190 19.99 12.22 3.87
CA LYS A 190 19.57 13.16 2.83
C LYS A 190 19.63 12.57 1.40
N MET A 191 20.66 11.80 1.07
CA MET A 191 20.77 11.19 -0.27
C MET A 191 19.76 10.06 -0.47
N VAL A 192 19.59 9.21 0.53
CA VAL A 192 18.66 8.08 0.51
C VAL A 192 17.21 8.60 0.48
N TYR A 193 16.87 9.57 1.33
CA TYR A 193 15.57 10.24 1.31
C TYR A 193 15.30 10.92 -0.02
N LYS A 194 16.28 11.63 -0.59
CA LYS A 194 16.14 12.25 -1.90
C LYS A 194 15.88 11.21 -2.99
N PHE A 195 16.62 10.10 -3.00
CA PHE A 195 16.44 9.03 -3.96
C PHE A 195 15.04 8.40 -3.87
N TYR A 196 14.57 8.08 -2.66
CA TYR A 196 13.23 7.51 -2.46
C TYR A 196 12.11 8.50 -2.77
N THR A 197 12.29 9.77 -2.40
CA THR A 197 11.34 10.84 -2.76
C THR A 197 11.22 10.95 -4.27
N GLU A 198 12.35 10.96 -4.99
CA GLU A 198 12.34 10.99 -6.45
C GLU A 198 11.66 9.74 -7.04
N LYS A 199 11.93 8.54 -6.53
CA LYS A 199 11.24 7.31 -6.97
C LYS A 199 9.74 7.35 -6.72
N LEU A 200 9.31 7.73 -5.51
CA LEU A 200 7.89 7.78 -5.14
C LEU A 200 7.12 8.81 -5.95
N LEU A 201 7.71 9.98 -6.18
CA LEU A 201 7.11 10.99 -7.05
C LEU A 201 7.05 10.54 -8.52
N ASN A 202 8.04 9.79 -9.01
CA ASN A 202 7.96 9.18 -10.34
C ASN A 202 6.79 8.19 -10.41
N ALA A 203 6.69 7.28 -9.44
CA ALA A 203 5.59 6.32 -9.37
C ALA A 203 4.22 7.01 -9.26
N LEU A 204 4.10 8.06 -8.45
CA LEU A 204 2.89 8.87 -8.34
C LEU A 204 2.47 9.44 -9.70
N LEU A 205 3.43 10.04 -10.43
CA LEU A 205 3.14 10.63 -11.72
C LEU A 205 2.76 9.55 -12.75
N ASP A 206 3.48 8.42 -12.77
CA ASP A 206 3.23 7.32 -13.71
C ASP A 206 1.86 6.66 -13.47
N VAL A 207 1.49 6.40 -12.22
CA VAL A 207 0.16 5.87 -11.87
C VAL A 207 -0.92 6.88 -12.21
N SER A 208 -0.74 8.15 -11.86
CA SER A 208 -1.71 9.20 -12.18
C SER A 208 -1.89 9.36 -13.69
N PHE A 209 -0.82 9.23 -14.46
CA PHE A 209 -0.86 9.21 -15.92
C PHE A 209 -1.67 8.05 -16.47
N ASN A 210 -1.43 6.84 -15.99
CA ASN A 210 -2.08 5.64 -16.49
C ASN A 210 -3.57 5.62 -16.12
N VAL A 211 -3.92 5.98 -14.88
CA VAL A 211 -5.32 5.96 -14.42
C VAL A 211 -6.16 7.06 -15.08
N LEU A 212 -5.55 8.21 -15.34
CA LEU A 212 -6.23 9.33 -15.99
C LEU A 212 -6.13 9.26 -17.53
N ASP A 213 -5.33 8.36 -18.09
CA ASP A 213 -4.99 8.34 -19.52
C ASP A 213 -4.49 9.71 -20.00
N GLY A 214 -3.50 10.25 -19.27
CA GLY A 214 -2.89 11.55 -19.49
C GLY A 214 -1.81 11.53 -20.58
N GLU A 215 -1.63 12.65 -21.28
CA GLU A 215 -0.63 12.79 -22.36
C GLU A 215 0.63 13.54 -21.92
N PHE A 216 0.47 14.50 -21.00
CA PHE A 216 1.58 15.25 -20.43
C PHE A 216 1.31 15.62 -18.98
N GLY A 217 2.36 15.89 -18.22
CA GLY A 217 2.22 16.20 -16.81
C GLY A 217 3.55 16.30 -16.10
N SER A 218 3.49 16.86 -14.91
CA SER A 218 4.67 17.18 -14.12
C SER A 218 4.39 17.12 -12.63
N ILE A 219 5.49 16.99 -11.88
CA ILE A 219 5.53 17.30 -10.46
C ILE A 219 6.51 18.44 -10.26
N MET A 220 6.02 19.51 -9.65
CA MET A 220 6.80 20.65 -9.21
C MET A 220 7.03 20.55 -7.71
N LEU A 221 8.27 20.76 -7.25
CA LEU A 221 8.59 20.80 -5.83
C LEU A 221 8.64 22.24 -5.34
N PHE A 222 8.05 22.49 -4.17
CA PHE A 222 8.04 23.78 -3.52
C PHE A 222 9.31 23.96 -2.67
N ASN A 223 10.00 25.07 -2.86
CA ASN A 223 11.13 25.48 -2.05
C ASN A 223 10.67 26.54 -1.04
N GLU A 224 10.55 26.17 0.23
CA GLU A 224 10.11 27.07 1.31
C GLU A 224 11.02 28.29 1.48
N LYS A 225 12.32 28.19 1.16
CA LYS A 225 13.27 29.30 1.31
C LYS A 225 13.11 30.37 0.24
N THR A 226 12.80 29.96 -0.99
CA THR A 226 12.66 30.90 -2.12
C THR A 226 11.20 31.22 -2.43
N GLY A 227 10.26 30.41 -1.95
CA GLY A 227 8.83 30.50 -2.29
C GLY A 227 8.51 30.04 -3.71
N GLU A 228 9.40 29.27 -4.34
CA GLU A 228 9.30 28.89 -5.75
C GLU A 228 9.01 27.40 -5.95
N LEU A 229 8.27 27.10 -7.01
CA LEU A 229 7.96 25.80 -7.57
C LEU A 229 8.87 25.51 -8.76
N ASN A 230 9.52 24.36 -8.75
CA ASN A 230 10.45 23.94 -9.80
C ASN A 230 10.02 22.58 -10.35
N ILE A 231 9.93 22.43 -11.69
CA ILE A 231 9.63 21.12 -12.27
C ILE A 231 10.75 20.15 -11.93
N LYS A 232 10.40 19.09 -11.20
CA LYS A 232 11.33 18.03 -10.82
C LYS A 232 11.19 16.80 -11.70
N ILE A 233 9.94 16.48 -12.06
CA ILE A 233 9.60 15.32 -12.88
C ILE A 233 8.63 15.78 -13.97
N GLY A 234 8.83 15.31 -15.19
CA GLY A 234 7.92 15.55 -16.30
C GLY A 234 7.75 14.30 -17.15
N ARG A 235 6.57 14.18 -17.76
CA ARG A 235 6.20 13.18 -18.77
C ARG A 235 5.52 13.92 -19.92
N GLY A 236 5.90 13.62 -21.16
CA GLY A 236 5.38 14.35 -22.33
C GLY A 236 5.74 15.86 -22.35
N ILE A 237 6.79 16.27 -21.63
CA ILE A 237 7.29 17.65 -21.53
C ILE A 237 8.75 17.72 -22.01
N LYS A 238 9.09 18.74 -22.81
CA LYS A 238 10.45 18.96 -23.32
C LYS A 238 11.44 19.20 -22.16
N LYS A 239 12.67 18.67 -22.29
CA LYS A 239 13.72 18.78 -21.25
C LYS A 239 14.06 20.22 -20.87
N ASP A 240 14.05 21.15 -21.82
CA ASP A 240 14.36 22.57 -21.55
C ASP A 240 13.28 23.23 -20.67
N ILE A 241 12.01 22.89 -20.90
CA ILE A 241 10.91 23.35 -20.05
C ILE A 241 11.10 22.84 -18.62
N ILE A 242 11.44 21.56 -18.45
CA ILE A 242 11.71 20.97 -17.13
C ILE A 242 12.84 21.72 -16.41
N LYS A 243 13.93 22.02 -17.12
CA LYS A 243 15.11 22.67 -16.53
C LYS A 243 14.85 24.12 -16.12
N HIS A 244 14.14 24.89 -16.94
CA HIS A 244 14.06 26.35 -16.81
C HIS A 244 12.78 26.88 -16.16
N THR A 245 11.71 26.08 -16.03
CA THR A 245 10.45 26.56 -15.43
C THR A 245 10.59 26.77 -13.93
N ARG A 246 10.32 27.99 -13.47
CA ARG A 246 10.28 28.44 -12.07
C ARG A 246 9.00 29.26 -11.89
N LEU A 247 8.17 28.95 -10.90
CA LEU A 247 6.91 29.66 -10.62
C LEU A 247 6.82 30.01 -9.14
N LYS A 248 6.35 31.20 -8.78
CA LYS A 248 6.00 31.51 -7.38
C LYS A 248 4.59 31.02 -7.03
N ALA A 249 4.29 30.96 -5.74
CA ALA A 249 2.90 30.77 -5.29
C ALA A 249 2.01 31.89 -5.87
N GLY A 250 0.87 31.51 -6.46
CA GLY A 250 -0.05 32.39 -7.18
C GLY A 250 0.26 32.60 -8.67
N GLU A 251 1.43 32.17 -9.18
CA GLU A 251 1.79 32.25 -10.61
C GLU A 251 1.40 30.99 -11.38
N GLY A 252 0.70 31.17 -12.50
CA GLY A 252 0.14 30.06 -13.26
C GLY A 252 -0.84 29.20 -12.45
N ILE A 253 -1.38 28.15 -13.07
CA ILE A 253 -2.35 27.26 -12.40
C ILE A 253 -1.67 26.46 -11.27
N ALA A 254 -0.41 26.04 -11.47
CA ALA A 254 0.34 25.32 -10.44
C ALA A 254 0.62 26.20 -9.21
N GLY A 255 1.03 27.45 -9.40
CA GLY A 255 1.21 28.39 -8.29
C GLY A 255 -0.10 28.70 -7.58
N LEU A 256 -1.22 28.79 -8.31
CA LEU A 256 -2.54 28.97 -7.71
C LEU A 256 -2.95 27.76 -6.84
N ALA A 257 -2.73 26.53 -7.33
CA ALA A 257 -2.93 25.30 -6.56
C ALA A 257 -2.11 25.26 -5.27
N ALA A 258 -0.85 25.69 -5.34
CA ALA A 258 0.03 25.82 -4.19
C ALA A 258 -0.48 26.87 -3.18
N GLN A 259 -0.89 28.04 -3.67
CA GLN A 259 -1.35 29.14 -2.82
C GLN A 259 -2.67 28.82 -2.10
N GLU A 260 -3.65 28.28 -2.83
CA GLU A 260 -4.98 28.01 -2.29
C GLU A 260 -5.11 26.64 -1.61
N ARG A 261 -4.09 25.77 -1.77
CA ARG A 261 -4.11 24.40 -1.25
C ARG A 261 -5.31 23.58 -1.75
N LYS A 262 -5.74 23.84 -3.00
CA LYS A 262 -6.91 23.25 -3.65
C LYS A 262 -6.55 22.56 -4.96
N ILE A 263 -7.31 21.51 -5.27
CA ILE A 263 -7.24 20.83 -6.56
C ILE A 263 -8.09 21.60 -7.56
N PHE A 264 -7.54 21.82 -8.75
CA PHE A 264 -8.21 22.50 -9.85
C PHE A 264 -8.38 21.56 -11.05
N LEU A 265 -9.56 21.62 -11.65
CA LEU A 265 -9.84 21.03 -12.96
C LEU A 265 -9.81 22.15 -14.00
N VAL A 266 -9.07 21.90 -15.06
CA VAL A 266 -8.87 22.80 -16.19
C VAL A 266 -9.47 22.13 -17.42
N ASN A 267 -10.32 22.85 -18.15
CA ASN A 267 -10.89 22.48 -19.45
C ASN A 267 -11.38 23.75 -20.18
N ASP A 268 -11.86 23.59 -21.41
CA ASP A 268 -12.46 24.64 -22.24
C ASP A 268 -13.73 25.27 -21.63
N LYS A 269 -14.38 24.58 -20.69
CA LYS A 269 -15.60 25.01 -19.99
C LYS A 269 -15.34 25.60 -18.61
N VAL A 270 -14.08 25.84 -18.22
CA VAL A 270 -13.75 26.37 -16.89
C VAL A 270 -14.44 27.72 -16.69
N ALA A 271 -15.36 27.79 -15.72
CA ALA A 271 -16.01 29.04 -15.31
C ALA A 271 -15.12 29.89 -14.38
N ASP A 272 -14.08 29.30 -13.80
CA ASP A 272 -13.19 29.96 -12.84
C ASP A 272 -12.25 30.95 -13.54
N GLU A 273 -12.56 32.24 -13.41
CA GLU A 273 -11.78 33.34 -13.99
C GLU A 273 -10.31 33.33 -13.53
N ARG A 274 -10.00 32.79 -12.33
CA ARG A 274 -8.63 32.71 -11.83
C ARG A 274 -7.77 31.75 -12.65
N ILE A 275 -8.38 30.68 -13.16
CA ILE A 275 -7.74 29.68 -14.03
C ILE A 275 -7.59 30.25 -15.44
N LYS A 276 -8.65 30.88 -15.98
CA LYS A 276 -8.61 31.49 -17.33
C LYS A 276 -7.49 32.51 -17.48
N GLN A 277 -7.33 33.39 -16.48
CA GLN A 277 -6.28 34.42 -16.48
C GLN A 277 -4.85 33.86 -16.42
N ARG A 278 -4.69 32.59 -16.02
CA ARG A 278 -3.40 31.94 -15.77
C ARG A 278 -3.10 30.80 -16.75
N LEU A 279 -3.96 30.57 -17.73
CA LEU A 279 -3.77 29.56 -18.78
C LEU A 279 -2.83 30.12 -19.85
N GLU A 280 -1.53 30.10 -19.58
CA GLU A 280 -0.49 30.63 -20.49
C GLU A 280 -0.17 29.70 -21.67
N ARG A 281 -0.78 28.51 -21.71
CA ARG A 281 -0.47 27.44 -22.67
C ARG A 281 -1.73 26.98 -23.40
N PRO A 282 -2.02 27.53 -24.60
CA PRO A 282 -3.22 27.19 -25.36
C PRO A 282 -3.25 25.72 -25.83
N GLU A 283 -2.12 25.00 -25.76
CA GLU A 283 -2.05 23.57 -26.03
C GLU A 283 -2.61 22.67 -24.90
N ILE A 284 -2.93 23.23 -23.73
CA ILE A 284 -3.53 22.50 -22.61
C ILE A 284 -5.05 22.53 -22.77
N THR A 285 -5.62 21.40 -23.21
CA THR A 285 -7.06 21.29 -23.49
C THR A 285 -7.85 20.85 -22.27
N SER A 286 -7.30 19.94 -21.47
CA SER A 286 -7.81 19.61 -20.14
C SER A 286 -6.67 19.20 -19.21
N ALA A 287 -6.74 19.56 -17.93
CA ALA A 287 -5.77 19.14 -16.92
C ALA A 287 -6.35 19.10 -15.50
N VAL A 288 -5.84 18.21 -14.66
CA VAL A 288 -6.07 18.23 -13.22
C VAL A 288 -4.78 18.64 -12.53
N VAL A 289 -4.86 19.64 -11.65
CA VAL A 289 -3.72 20.23 -10.94
C VAL A 289 -3.97 20.11 -9.44
N ALA A 290 -3.14 19.35 -8.74
CA ALA A 290 -3.34 19.00 -7.33
C ALA A 290 -2.11 19.32 -6.47
N PRO A 291 -2.27 20.00 -5.32
CA PRO A 291 -1.18 20.25 -4.38
C PRO A 291 -0.82 18.95 -3.63
N ILE A 292 0.47 18.67 -3.54
CA ILE A 292 1.03 17.60 -2.72
C ILE A 292 1.30 18.17 -1.32
N GLN A 293 0.45 17.85 -0.37
CA GLN A 293 0.47 18.43 0.98
C GLN A 293 0.06 17.42 2.04
N ALA A 294 0.68 17.52 3.22
CA ALA A 294 0.29 16.78 4.42
C ALA A 294 0.21 17.75 5.60
N GLU A 295 -0.89 17.68 6.35
CA GLU A 295 -1.18 18.62 7.44
C GLU A 295 -1.05 20.07 6.94
N ASP A 296 -0.18 20.87 7.56
CA ASP A 296 0.03 22.28 7.19
C ASP A 296 1.19 22.51 6.22
N LYS A 297 1.84 21.45 5.71
CA LYS A 297 3.04 21.55 4.87
C LYS A 297 2.74 21.25 3.40
N LEU A 298 3.16 22.17 2.51
CA LEU A 298 3.12 22.01 1.07
C LEU A 298 4.46 21.49 0.56
N PHE A 299 4.47 20.32 -0.09
CA PHE A 299 5.66 19.74 -0.70
C PHE A 299 5.82 20.12 -2.18
N GLY A 300 4.72 20.34 -2.87
CA GLY A 300 4.74 20.59 -4.30
C GLY A 300 3.37 20.56 -4.94
N VAL A 301 3.35 20.47 -6.26
CA VAL A 301 2.13 20.42 -7.08
C VAL A 301 2.31 19.40 -8.18
N MET A 302 1.33 18.52 -8.36
CA MET A 302 1.23 17.62 -9.50
C MET A 302 0.25 18.16 -10.53
N SER A 303 0.54 17.94 -11.80
CA SER A 303 -0.34 18.27 -12.91
C SER A 303 -0.36 17.13 -13.92
N VAL A 304 -1.54 16.71 -14.36
CA VAL A 304 -1.74 15.74 -15.45
C VAL A 304 -2.73 16.33 -16.44
N GLY A 305 -2.42 16.26 -17.74
CA GLY A 305 -3.14 16.95 -18.81
C GLY A 305 -3.21 16.16 -20.13
N THR A 306 -4.16 16.55 -20.98
CA THR A 306 -4.33 16.10 -22.38
C THR A 306 -4.47 17.30 -23.32
N ARG A 307 -4.04 17.12 -24.58
CA ARG A 307 -4.13 18.13 -25.65
C ARG A 307 -5.28 17.89 -26.64
N HIS A 308 -6.04 16.80 -26.47
CA HIS A 308 -6.99 16.36 -27.50
C HIS A 308 -8.42 16.14 -26.99
N ALA A 309 -8.66 16.12 -25.68
CA ALA A 309 -9.99 15.88 -25.13
C ALA A 309 -10.30 16.84 -23.96
N SER A 310 -11.16 17.84 -24.20
CA SER A 310 -11.46 18.88 -23.21
C SER A 310 -12.35 18.39 -22.06
N ASP A 311 -13.20 17.40 -22.29
CA ASP A 311 -14.08 16.80 -21.27
C ASP A 311 -13.50 15.51 -20.65
N LYS A 312 -12.20 15.23 -20.86
CA LYS A 312 -11.57 13.97 -20.40
C LYS A 312 -11.60 13.81 -18.88
N PHE A 313 -11.39 14.91 -18.15
CA PHE A 313 -11.30 14.87 -16.69
C PHE A 313 -12.56 15.43 -16.02
N ASN A 314 -13.05 14.71 -15.02
CA ASN A 314 -14.25 15.02 -14.25
C ASN A 314 -13.99 14.95 -12.73
N SER A 315 -15.05 15.03 -11.92
CA SER A 315 -14.96 14.96 -10.46
C SER A 315 -14.40 13.63 -9.92
N GLU A 316 -14.68 12.51 -10.59
CA GLU A 316 -14.13 11.20 -10.23
C GLU A 316 -12.61 11.18 -10.43
N ASN A 317 -12.12 11.77 -11.53
CA ASN A 317 -10.68 11.92 -11.76
C ASN A 317 -10.01 12.79 -10.69
N ILE A 318 -10.67 13.86 -10.24
CA ILE A 318 -10.21 14.69 -9.12
C ILE A 318 -10.12 13.86 -7.84
N ASP A 319 -11.12 13.02 -7.56
CA ASP A 319 -11.19 12.21 -6.35
C ASP A 319 -10.07 11.15 -6.32
N ILE A 320 -9.82 10.49 -7.46
CA ILE A 320 -8.69 9.56 -7.65
C ILE A 320 -7.37 10.29 -7.39
N LEU A 321 -7.14 11.43 -8.05
CA LEU A 321 -5.89 12.17 -7.91
C LEU A 321 -5.70 12.65 -6.46
N ARG A 322 -6.79 13.06 -5.80
CA ARG A 322 -6.76 13.44 -4.38
C ARG A 322 -6.30 12.28 -3.50
N GLN A 323 -6.79 11.06 -3.75
CA GLN A 323 -6.38 9.88 -2.98
C GLN A 323 -4.91 9.53 -3.24
N LEU A 324 -4.48 9.52 -4.50
CA LEU A 324 -3.08 9.22 -4.87
C LEU A 324 -2.10 10.22 -4.26
N VAL A 325 -2.42 11.52 -4.35
CA VAL A 325 -1.59 12.58 -3.76
C VAL A 325 -1.54 12.47 -2.24
N LYS A 326 -2.67 12.17 -1.58
CA LYS A 326 -2.71 11.99 -0.13
C LYS A 326 -1.84 10.82 0.34
N LEU A 327 -1.90 9.68 -0.35
CA LEU A 327 -1.09 8.50 -0.03
C LEU A 327 0.41 8.84 -0.02
N VAL A 328 0.86 9.58 -1.03
CA VAL A 328 2.28 9.94 -1.18
C VAL A 328 2.69 11.07 -0.23
N ALA A 329 1.82 12.05 0.00
CA ALA A 329 2.13 13.17 0.89
C ALA A 329 2.36 12.73 2.34
N ILE A 330 1.66 11.69 2.81
CA ILE A 330 1.86 11.12 4.16
C ILE A 330 3.28 10.58 4.31
N SER A 331 3.84 9.95 3.27
CA SER A 331 5.22 9.46 3.27
C SER A 331 6.28 10.56 3.31
N PHE A 332 5.90 11.82 3.05
CA PHE A 332 6.81 12.97 3.10
C PHE A 332 6.84 13.69 4.45
N LYS A 333 5.96 13.32 5.40
CA LYS A 333 5.87 13.96 6.72
C LYS A 333 7.19 13.89 7.51
N ASP A 334 7.90 12.78 7.40
CA ASP A 334 9.14 12.52 8.14
C ASP A 334 10.41 12.94 7.36
N ILE A 335 10.24 13.64 6.23
CA ILE A 335 11.36 14.04 5.37
C ILE A 335 11.84 15.44 5.74
N PRO A 336 13.13 15.60 6.13
CA PRO A 336 13.73 16.91 6.35
C PRO A 336 13.57 17.80 5.12
N ALA A 337 13.35 19.10 5.32
CA ALA A 337 13.21 20.05 4.21
C ALA A 337 14.36 19.90 3.20
N ILE A 338 14.02 19.70 1.92
CA ILE A 338 14.95 19.36 0.83
C ILE A 338 15.96 20.50 0.59
#